data_AF-A0ABD3F4Y7-F1
#
_entry.id   AF-A0ABD3F4Y7-F1
#
_cell.length_a   1.000
_cell.length_b   1.000
_cell.length_c   1.000
_cell.angle_alpha   90.00
_cell.angle_beta   90.00
_cell.angle_gamma   90.00
#
_symmetry.space_group_name_H-M   'P 1'
#
loop_
_entity.id
_entity.type
_entity.pdbx_description
1 polymer ?
#
loop_
_entity_poly.entity_id
_entity_poly.type
_entity_poly.pdbx_seq_one_letter_code
_entity_poly.pdbx_strand_id
1 'polypeptide(L)'
;MSSLTTAAAFDETMRDVFSLRDAIPVLDEYLMSNQIGEDYPGFLLSWDVDNLKVFVDVANTMNPGCAPSFLQTLPPKITTHSFSDGVVRLFKEQSGGWCGRVLLAPNDQSQFVRIVGRLADIQGDIFVQNVAQAAFKNDSRHLATTYNLITIRAQESVRNHLPRPLDGGCIYLAR
;
A
#
# COMPACT_ATOMS: atom_id res chain seq x y z
N MET A 1 -30.39 2.80 5.33
CA MET A 1 -29.46 3.06 6.45
C MET A 1 -28.72 1.76 6.72
N SER A 2 -27.47 1.59 6.26
CA SER A 2 -26.50 0.50 6.61
C SER A 2 -25.40 0.38 5.56
N SER A 3 -24.52 1.39 5.41
CA SER A 3 -23.25 1.21 4.65
C SER A 3 -22.05 1.65 5.48
N LEU A 4 -22.20 2.73 6.25
CA LEU A 4 -21.20 3.20 7.21
C LEU A 4 -20.86 2.17 8.30
N THR A 5 -21.84 1.41 8.79
CA THR A 5 -21.62 0.38 9.82
C THR A 5 -20.75 -0.78 9.32
N THR A 6 -20.86 -1.13 8.04
CA THR A 6 -20.14 -2.27 7.45
C THR A 6 -18.71 -1.90 7.08
N ALA A 7 -18.49 -0.72 6.46
CA ALA A 7 -17.15 -0.27 6.08
C ALA A 7 -16.25 0.00 7.30
N ALA A 8 -16.78 0.64 8.35
CA ALA A 8 -16.03 0.86 9.58
C ALA A 8 -15.71 -0.46 10.31
N ALA A 9 -16.60 -1.45 10.26
CA ALA A 9 -16.35 -2.77 10.84
C ALA A 9 -15.25 -3.55 10.08
N PHE A 10 -15.22 -3.45 8.75
CA PHE A 10 -14.12 -4.02 7.96
C PHE A 10 -12.80 -3.31 8.26
N ASP A 11 -12.78 -1.98 8.31
CA ASP A 11 -11.56 -1.22 8.63
C ASP A 11 -11.04 -1.53 10.05
N GLU A 12 -11.93 -1.72 11.03
CA GLU A 12 -11.57 -2.18 12.38
C GLU A 12 -10.92 -3.56 12.35
N THR A 13 -11.55 -4.52 11.67
CA THR A 13 -11.07 -5.91 11.56
C THR A 13 -9.73 -5.98 10.83
N MET A 14 -9.53 -5.10 9.85
CA MET A 14 -8.33 -5.01 9.02
C MET A 14 -7.23 -4.15 9.65
N ARG A 15 -7.43 -3.58 10.86
CA ARG A 15 -6.48 -2.64 11.46
C ARG A 15 -5.08 -3.22 11.61
N ASP A 16 -4.95 -4.49 11.98
CA ASP A 16 -3.66 -5.13 12.21
C ASP A 16 -3.28 -6.13 11.11
N VAL A 17 -3.99 -6.07 9.98
CA VAL A 17 -3.78 -6.95 8.82
C VAL A 17 -2.89 -6.23 7.80
N PHE A 18 -1.75 -6.86 7.51
CA PHE A 18 -0.72 -6.31 6.62
C PHE A 18 -0.51 -7.15 5.35
N SER A 19 -0.69 -8.47 5.42
CA SER A 19 -0.47 -9.34 4.27
C SER A 19 -1.78 -9.61 3.53
N LEU A 20 -1.70 -9.84 2.22
CA LEU A 20 -2.86 -10.29 1.43
C LEU A 20 -3.40 -11.61 1.98
N ARG A 21 -2.52 -12.54 2.35
CA ARG A 21 -2.91 -13.86 2.85
C ARG A 21 -3.82 -13.77 4.07
N ASP A 22 -3.49 -12.90 5.02
CA ASP A 22 -4.25 -12.71 6.24
C ASP A 22 -5.54 -11.90 5.98
N ALA A 23 -5.54 -11.09 4.92
CA ALA A 23 -6.68 -10.27 4.51
C ALA A 23 -7.77 -11.06 3.78
N ILE A 24 -7.43 -12.13 3.06
CA ILE A 24 -8.36 -12.88 2.20
C ILE A 24 -9.73 -13.16 2.85
N PRO A 25 -9.82 -13.70 4.09
CA PRO A 25 -11.12 -14.03 4.68
C PRO A 25 -12.06 -12.83 4.81
N VAL A 26 -11.50 -11.65 5.11
CA VAL A 26 -12.25 -10.40 5.28
C VAL A 26 -12.54 -9.74 3.93
N LEU A 27 -11.58 -9.81 3.01
CA LEU A 27 -11.71 -9.23 1.68
C LEU A 27 -12.79 -9.95 0.86
N ASP A 28 -12.87 -11.27 0.91
CA ASP A 28 -13.90 -12.00 0.14
C ASP A 28 -15.32 -11.57 0.54
N GLU A 29 -15.58 -11.32 1.82
CA GLU A 29 -16.87 -10.79 2.28
C GLU A 29 -17.10 -9.35 1.78
N TYR A 30 -16.09 -8.49 1.86
CA TYR A 30 -16.16 -7.13 1.35
C TYR A 30 -16.42 -7.11 -0.17
N LEU A 31 -15.71 -7.93 -0.93
CA LEU A 31 -15.74 -7.97 -2.39
C LEU A 31 -17.07 -8.50 -2.93
N MET A 32 -17.76 -9.40 -2.21
CA MET A 32 -19.12 -9.84 -2.57
C MET A 32 -20.13 -8.69 -2.61
N SER A 33 -19.87 -7.61 -1.88
CA SER A 33 -20.76 -6.44 -1.81
C SER A 33 -20.35 -5.29 -2.74
N ASN A 34 -19.28 -5.45 -3.53
CA ASN A 34 -18.70 -4.40 -4.37
C ASN A 34 -18.61 -4.82 -5.85
N GLN A 35 -18.62 -3.84 -6.75
CA GLN A 35 -18.49 -4.09 -8.19
C GLN A 35 -17.01 -4.23 -8.57
N ILE A 36 -16.50 -5.45 -8.60
CA ILE A 36 -15.13 -5.76 -9.03
C ILE A 36 -15.17 -6.50 -10.36
N GLY A 37 -14.36 -6.05 -11.31
CA GLY A 37 -14.33 -6.59 -12.66
C GLY A 37 -13.23 -5.96 -13.50
N GLU A 38 -13.18 -6.30 -14.78
CA GLU A 38 -12.21 -5.73 -15.73
C GLU A 38 -12.35 -4.20 -15.86
N ASP A 39 -13.59 -3.70 -15.83
CA ASP A 39 -13.88 -2.26 -15.90
C ASP A 39 -13.64 -1.54 -14.56
N TYR A 40 -13.65 -2.30 -13.47
CA TYR A 40 -13.57 -1.79 -12.09
C TYR A 40 -12.56 -2.58 -11.24
N PRO A 41 -11.26 -2.61 -11.61
CA PRO A 41 -10.27 -3.41 -10.94
C PRO A 41 -9.97 -2.94 -9.51
N GLY A 42 -9.62 -3.90 -8.65
CA GLY A 42 -9.00 -3.66 -7.36
C GLY A 42 -7.48 -3.61 -7.46
N PHE A 43 -6.88 -2.76 -6.64
CA PHE A 43 -5.44 -2.68 -6.44
C PHE A 43 -5.12 -3.13 -5.01
N LEU A 44 -4.31 -4.18 -4.89
CA LEU A 44 -3.96 -4.80 -3.61
C LEU A 44 -2.51 -4.52 -3.22
N LEU A 45 -2.28 -4.36 -1.92
CA LEU A 45 -0.97 -4.19 -1.27
C LEU A 45 -0.79 -5.30 -0.21
N SER A 46 0.17 -6.20 -0.42
CA SER A 46 0.60 -7.16 0.59
C SER A 46 1.93 -6.71 1.17
N TRP A 47 1.90 -6.13 2.36
CA TRP A 47 3.09 -5.62 3.04
C TRP A 47 3.99 -6.75 3.55
N ASP A 48 5.29 -6.59 3.37
CA ASP A 48 6.31 -7.40 4.05
C ASP A 48 6.64 -6.72 5.38
N VAL A 49 6.03 -7.20 6.45
CA VAL A 49 6.11 -6.57 7.78
C VAL A 49 7.55 -6.58 8.31
N ASP A 50 8.36 -7.58 7.98
CA ASP A 50 9.73 -7.66 8.46
C ASP A 50 10.63 -6.66 7.74
N ASN A 51 10.49 -6.52 6.42
CA ASN A 51 11.16 -5.44 5.69
C ASN A 51 10.66 -4.07 6.16
N LEU A 52 9.36 -3.93 6.41
CA LEU A 52 8.77 -2.68 6.87
C LEU A 52 9.32 -2.26 8.25
N LYS A 53 9.48 -3.20 9.19
CA LYS A 53 10.12 -2.95 10.50
C LYS A 53 11.55 -2.42 10.34
N VAL A 54 12.36 -3.10 9.54
CA VAL A 54 13.76 -2.68 9.29
C VAL A 54 13.79 -1.29 8.63
N PHE A 55 12.88 -1.03 7.69
CA PHE A 55 12.77 0.28 7.05
C PHE A 55 12.40 1.38 8.06
N VAL A 56 11.39 1.18 8.90
CA VAL A 56 10.95 2.22 9.86
C VAL A 56 11.98 2.46 10.96
N ASP A 57 12.72 1.43 11.39
CA ASP A 57 13.83 1.57 12.34
C ASP A 57 14.87 2.54 11.78
N VAL A 58 15.25 2.39 10.51
CA VAL A 58 16.16 3.31 9.82
C VAL A 58 15.52 4.67 9.58
N ALA A 59 14.24 4.74 9.19
CA ALA A 59 13.52 5.99 8.97
C ALA A 59 13.54 6.87 10.24
N ASN A 60 13.42 6.25 11.41
CA ASN A 60 13.45 6.93 12.69
C ASN A 60 14.81 7.53 13.07
N THR A 61 15.89 7.16 12.37
CA THR A 61 17.22 7.78 12.54
C THR A 61 17.42 8.99 11.62
N MET A 62 16.52 9.22 10.67
CA MET A 62 16.63 10.31 9.70
C MET A 62 16.19 11.66 10.26
N ASN A 63 16.64 12.73 9.61
CA ASN A 63 16.19 14.09 9.92
C ASN A 63 14.68 14.24 9.65
N PRO A 64 13.86 14.61 10.65
CA PRO A 64 12.42 14.82 10.46
C PRO A 64 12.08 15.88 9.41
N GLY A 65 12.94 16.88 9.21
CA GLY A 65 12.73 17.92 8.19
C GLY A 65 12.83 17.42 6.74
N CYS A 66 13.34 16.21 6.53
CA CYS A 66 13.42 15.57 5.22
C CYS A 66 12.25 14.60 4.95
N ALA A 67 11.40 14.34 5.95
CA ALA A 67 10.30 13.40 5.80
C ALA A 67 9.25 13.94 4.81
N PRO A 68 8.73 13.09 3.91
CA PRO A 68 7.76 13.51 2.91
C PRO A 68 6.41 13.84 3.56
N SER A 69 5.66 14.76 2.94
CA SER A 69 4.40 15.30 3.48
C SER A 69 3.30 14.25 3.67
N PHE A 70 3.41 13.09 3.04
CA PHE A 70 2.46 12.01 3.22
C PHE A 70 2.59 11.30 4.57
N LEU A 71 3.71 11.44 5.26
CA LEU A 71 3.89 10.92 6.62
C LEU A 71 3.24 11.87 7.61
N GLN A 72 2.23 11.38 8.33
CA GLN A 72 1.62 12.12 9.44
C GLN A 72 2.49 12.08 10.70
N THR A 73 3.21 10.96 10.87
CA THR A 73 4.13 10.76 11.98
C THR A 73 5.54 10.91 11.46
N LEU A 74 6.32 11.77 12.10
CA LEU A 74 7.70 12.06 11.70
C LEU A 74 8.70 11.25 12.54
N PRO A 75 9.94 11.07 12.07
CA PRO A 75 11.02 10.54 12.89
C PRO A 75 11.14 11.29 14.23
N PRO A 76 11.50 10.64 15.35
CA PRO A 76 11.81 9.22 15.50
C PRO A 76 10.59 8.36 15.91
N LYS A 77 9.36 8.77 15.57
CA LYS A 77 8.12 8.12 16.05
C LYS A 77 7.38 7.29 15.01
N ILE A 78 7.97 7.09 13.83
CA ILE A 78 7.35 6.31 12.75
C ILE A 78 7.20 4.85 13.21
N THR A 79 6.02 4.29 13.02
CA THR A 79 5.74 2.86 13.18
C THR A 79 5.40 2.24 11.83
N THR A 80 5.37 0.90 11.76
CA THR A 80 4.87 0.18 10.59
C THR A 80 3.45 0.62 10.22
N HIS A 81 2.58 0.80 11.22
CA HIS A 81 1.23 1.32 11.03
C HIS A 81 1.24 2.74 10.47
N SER A 82 1.95 3.69 11.10
CA SER A 82 1.89 5.09 10.66
C SER A 82 2.48 5.29 9.26
N PHE A 83 3.51 4.52 8.90
CA PHE A 83 4.08 4.56 7.54
C PHE A 83 3.11 4.01 6.51
N SER A 84 2.62 2.79 6.72
CA SER A 84 1.68 2.14 5.79
C SER A 84 0.36 2.93 5.69
N ASP A 85 -0.14 3.52 6.78
CA ASP A 85 -1.27 4.44 6.77
C ASP A 85 -1.00 5.68 5.92
N GLY A 86 0.19 6.27 6.04
CA GLY A 86 0.58 7.42 5.23
C GLY A 86 0.55 7.10 3.74
N VAL A 87 1.09 5.94 3.35
CA VAL A 87 1.07 5.46 1.96
C VAL A 87 -0.34 5.19 1.47
N VAL A 88 -1.13 4.41 2.22
CA VAL A 88 -2.49 4.06 1.81
C VAL A 88 -3.37 5.30 1.75
N ARG A 89 -3.19 6.27 2.66
CA ARG A 89 -3.91 7.55 2.62
C ARG A 89 -3.69 8.30 1.31
N LEU A 90 -2.46 8.35 0.78
CA LEU A 90 -2.22 8.95 -0.54
C LEU A 90 -3.00 8.25 -1.65
N PHE A 91 -3.10 6.93 -1.58
CA PHE A 91 -3.84 6.17 -2.58
C PHE A 91 -5.36 6.32 -2.42
N LYS A 92 -5.87 6.42 -1.19
CA LYS A 92 -7.29 6.62 -0.88
C LYS A 92 -7.85 7.87 -1.56
N GLU A 93 -7.05 8.94 -1.65
CA GLU A 93 -7.44 10.18 -2.34
C GLU A 93 -7.68 10.00 -3.84
N GLN A 94 -7.19 8.89 -4.42
CA GLN A 94 -7.25 8.61 -5.86
C GLN A 94 -8.09 7.37 -6.21
N SER A 95 -8.45 6.55 -5.22
CA SER A 95 -9.21 5.30 -5.41
C SER A 95 -10.71 5.52 -5.34
N GLY A 96 -11.50 4.63 -5.96
CA GLY A 96 -12.96 4.64 -5.81
C GLY A 96 -13.45 4.09 -4.45
N GLY A 97 -12.62 3.31 -3.76
CA GLY A 97 -12.88 2.81 -2.41
C GLY A 97 -11.65 2.15 -1.79
N TRP A 98 -11.74 1.76 -0.52
CA TRP A 98 -10.68 1.05 0.18
C TRP A 98 -11.24 0.10 1.24
N CYS A 99 -10.41 -0.87 1.64
CA CYS A 99 -10.62 -1.71 2.81
C CYS A 99 -9.28 -1.96 3.50
N GLY A 100 -9.14 -1.41 4.72
CA GLY A 100 -7.91 -1.47 5.50
C GLY A 100 -6.70 -0.84 4.79
N ARG A 101 -5.54 -1.52 4.90
CA ARG A 101 -4.27 -1.15 4.25
C ARG A 101 -3.92 -1.99 3.03
N VAL A 102 -4.83 -2.88 2.65
CA VAL A 102 -4.56 -3.97 1.71
C VAL A 102 -5.31 -3.80 0.41
N LEU A 103 -6.55 -3.28 0.41
CA LEU A 103 -7.37 -3.16 -0.80
C LEU A 103 -7.74 -1.71 -1.09
N LEU A 104 -7.55 -1.30 -2.34
CA LEU A 104 -8.09 -0.08 -2.95
C LEU A 104 -9.00 -0.51 -4.08
N ALA A 105 -10.32 -0.46 -3.87
CA ALA A 105 -11.29 -0.92 -4.84
C ALA A 105 -12.72 -0.45 -4.50
N PRO A 106 -13.61 -0.42 -5.50
CA PRO A 106 -13.33 -0.55 -6.94
C PRO A 106 -12.64 0.70 -7.50
N ASN A 107 -11.94 0.58 -8.62
CA ASN A 107 -11.34 1.73 -9.31
C ASN A 107 -11.73 1.75 -10.78
N ASP A 108 -12.08 2.91 -11.33
CA ASP A 108 -12.07 3.09 -12.78
C ASP A 108 -10.63 3.12 -13.33
N GLN A 109 -10.49 3.10 -14.66
CA GLN A 109 -9.18 3.12 -15.32
C GLN A 109 -8.32 4.33 -14.92
N SER A 110 -8.92 5.52 -14.77
CA SER A 110 -8.20 6.74 -14.41
C SER A 110 -7.71 6.70 -12.96
N GLN A 111 -8.54 6.20 -12.04
CA GLN A 111 -8.21 5.99 -10.64
C GLN A 111 -7.06 4.98 -10.51
N PHE A 112 -7.13 3.85 -11.23
CA PHE A 112 -6.08 2.84 -11.22
C PHE A 112 -4.73 3.41 -11.69
N VAL A 113 -4.73 4.15 -12.80
CA VAL A 113 -3.51 4.82 -13.32
C VAL A 113 -2.94 5.83 -12.32
N ARG A 114 -3.80 6.57 -11.62
CA ARG A 114 -3.36 7.54 -10.59
C ARG A 114 -2.75 6.84 -9.38
N ILE A 115 -3.29 5.70 -8.93
CA ILE A 115 -2.69 4.88 -7.86
C ILE A 115 -1.28 4.45 -8.27
N VAL A 116 -1.12 3.93 -9.49
CA VAL A 116 0.20 3.54 -10.02
C VAL A 116 1.16 4.74 -10.10
N GLY A 117 0.67 5.90 -10.53
CA GLY A 117 1.45 7.14 -10.55
C GLY A 117 1.93 7.56 -9.16
N ARG A 118 1.05 7.52 -8.16
CA ARG A 118 1.41 7.83 -6.76
C ARG A 118 2.40 6.82 -6.18
N LEU A 119 2.28 5.55 -6.54
CA LEU A 119 3.26 4.54 -6.14
C LEU A 119 4.64 4.88 -6.72
N ALA A 120 4.71 5.32 -7.98
CA ALA A 120 5.95 5.77 -8.59
C ALA A 120 6.51 7.03 -7.91
N ASP A 121 5.68 8.01 -7.55
CA ASP A 121 6.09 9.20 -6.80
C ASP A 121 6.75 8.82 -5.47
N ILE A 122 6.13 7.92 -4.69
CA ILE A 122 6.68 7.50 -3.39
C ILE A 122 8.00 6.72 -3.57
N GLN A 123 8.11 5.89 -4.61
CA GLN A 123 9.35 5.19 -4.94
C GLN A 123 10.46 6.15 -5.40
N GLY A 124 10.09 7.27 -6.03
CA GLY A 124 10.99 8.34 -6.44
C GLY A 124 11.40 9.28 -5.31
N ASP A 125 10.72 9.23 -4.17
CA ASP A 125 10.96 10.15 -3.06
C ASP A 125 12.36 9.95 -2.45
N ILE A 126 13.10 11.05 -2.30
CA ILE A 126 14.50 11.01 -1.86
C ILE A 126 14.66 10.51 -0.43
N PHE A 127 13.70 10.79 0.46
CA PHE A 127 13.73 10.28 1.82
C PHE A 127 13.49 8.79 1.81
N VAL A 128 12.46 8.33 1.08
CA VAL A 128 12.17 6.90 0.93
C VAL A 128 13.41 6.18 0.37
N GLN A 129 14.02 6.68 -0.70
CA GLN A 129 15.22 6.09 -1.28
C GLN A 129 16.40 6.05 -0.31
N ASN A 130 16.66 7.12 0.44
CA ASN A 130 17.77 7.16 1.40
C ASN A 130 17.58 6.21 2.57
N VAL A 131 16.37 6.16 3.15
CA VAL A 131 16.03 5.21 4.23
C VAL A 131 16.22 3.80 3.74
N ALA A 132 15.63 3.53 2.60
CA ALA A 132 15.70 2.24 1.99
C ALA A 132 17.18 1.85 1.77
N GLN A 133 17.97 2.74 1.19
CA GLN A 133 19.38 2.49 0.87
C GLN A 133 20.16 2.10 2.12
N ALA A 134 19.94 2.82 3.21
CA ALA A 134 20.56 2.53 4.50
C ALA A 134 20.05 1.22 5.12
N ALA A 135 18.77 0.89 4.95
CA ALA A 135 18.16 -0.33 5.46
C ALA A 135 18.61 -1.61 4.73
N PHE A 136 18.71 -1.56 3.40
CA PHE A 136 18.87 -2.76 2.56
C PHE A 136 20.14 -2.78 1.71
N LYS A 137 20.96 -1.72 1.70
CA LYS A 137 22.28 -1.69 1.03
C LYS A 137 22.27 -2.16 -0.43
N ASN A 138 21.26 -1.78 -1.21
CA ASN A 138 21.01 -2.23 -2.60
C ASN A 138 20.50 -3.67 -2.76
N ASP A 139 20.20 -4.40 -1.68
CA ASP A 139 19.45 -5.65 -1.82
C ASP A 139 18.08 -5.36 -2.43
N SER A 140 17.64 -6.21 -3.37
CA SER A 140 16.33 -6.09 -4.03
C SER A 140 15.17 -6.49 -3.12
N ARG A 141 15.08 -5.87 -1.94
CA ARG A 141 13.97 -6.01 -0.99
C ARG A 141 12.86 -5.03 -1.33
N HIS A 142 11.65 -5.39 -0.94
CA HIS A 142 10.44 -4.62 -1.20
C HIS A 142 9.61 -4.50 0.08
N LEU A 143 8.96 -3.35 0.27
CA LEU A 143 8.11 -3.10 1.43
C LEU A 143 6.72 -3.73 1.27
N ALA A 144 6.26 -3.90 0.04
CA ALA A 144 5.04 -4.60 -0.30
C ALA A 144 5.17 -5.38 -1.61
N THR A 145 4.22 -6.26 -1.88
CA THR A 145 3.93 -6.82 -3.21
C THR A 145 2.57 -6.29 -3.64
N THR A 146 2.41 -5.86 -4.89
CA THR A 146 1.12 -5.39 -5.39
C THR A 146 0.44 -6.39 -6.30
N TYR A 147 -0.89 -6.38 -6.30
CA TYR A 147 -1.70 -7.28 -7.13
C TYR A 147 -2.86 -6.53 -7.78
N ASN A 148 -3.22 -6.97 -8.98
CA ASN A 148 -4.47 -6.62 -9.65
C ASN A 148 -5.53 -7.63 -9.25
N LEU A 149 -6.76 -7.15 -9.02
CA LEU A 149 -7.90 -7.99 -8.73
C LEU A 149 -9.06 -7.61 -9.65
N ILE A 150 -9.44 -8.52 -10.54
CA ILE A 150 -10.57 -8.33 -11.47
C ILE A 150 -11.72 -9.31 -11.19
N THR A 151 -11.64 -10.05 -10.07
CA THR A 151 -12.71 -10.95 -9.62
C THR A 151 -13.06 -10.64 -8.17
N ILE A 152 -14.18 -11.16 -7.69
CA ILE A 152 -14.64 -10.95 -6.30
C ILE A 152 -13.87 -11.81 -5.27
N ARG A 153 -12.79 -12.47 -5.68
CA ARG A 153 -12.06 -13.45 -4.87
C ARG A 153 -10.62 -13.01 -4.70
N ALA A 154 -10.23 -12.60 -3.50
CA ALA A 154 -8.91 -12.00 -3.26
C ALA A 154 -7.74 -12.97 -3.58
N GLN A 155 -7.95 -14.28 -3.42
CA GLN A 155 -7.01 -15.34 -3.79
C GLN A 155 -6.73 -15.47 -5.29
N GLU A 156 -7.62 -14.94 -6.14
CA GLU A 156 -7.47 -14.94 -7.60
C GLU A 156 -6.73 -13.69 -8.09
N SER A 157 -6.24 -12.84 -7.18
CA SER A 157 -5.44 -11.68 -7.55
C SER A 157 -4.12 -12.07 -8.22
N VAL A 158 -3.72 -11.26 -9.20
CA VAL A 158 -2.52 -11.49 -10.03
C VAL A 158 -1.50 -10.42 -9.70
N ARG A 159 -0.24 -10.81 -9.49
CA ARG A 159 0.84 -9.86 -9.17
C ARG A 159 0.93 -8.77 -10.25
N ASN A 160 1.01 -7.53 -9.79
CA ASN A 160 1.24 -6.38 -10.62
C ASN A 160 2.72 -6.33 -11.01
N HIS A 161 3.06 -6.68 -12.25
CA HIS A 161 4.42 -6.56 -12.78
C HIS A 161 4.77 -5.11 -13.16
N LEU A 162 4.53 -4.16 -12.26
CA LEU A 162 4.77 -2.75 -12.54
C LEU A 162 6.26 -2.52 -12.87
N PRO A 163 6.56 -1.74 -13.92
CA PRO A 163 7.93 -1.50 -14.33
C PRO A 163 8.71 -0.74 -13.26
N ARG A 164 10.03 -0.94 -13.27
CA ARG A 164 10.95 -0.24 -12.35
C ARG A 164 10.95 1.25 -12.66
N PRO A 165 11.13 2.14 -11.66
CA PRO A 165 11.53 3.52 -11.93
C PRO A 165 12.79 3.51 -12.80
N LEU A 166 12.81 4.37 -13.83
CA LEU A 166 13.81 4.32 -14.91
C LEU A 166 15.24 4.69 -14.46
N ASP A 167 15.43 5.25 -13.27
CA ASP A 167 16.68 5.92 -12.88
C ASP A 167 17.58 5.13 -11.91
N GLY A 168 17.47 3.80 -11.84
CA GLY A 168 18.43 2.98 -11.09
C GLY A 168 18.36 3.12 -9.54
N GLY A 169 17.29 3.72 -9.02
CA GLY A 169 16.98 3.73 -7.59
C GLY A 169 16.80 2.30 -7.06
N CYS A 170 17.40 2.02 -5.90
CA CYS A 170 17.61 0.65 -5.47
C CYS A 170 16.41 -0.01 -4.78
N ILE A 171 15.30 0.69 -4.46
CA ILE A 171 14.26 0.13 -3.57
C ILE A 171 12.82 0.35 -4.03
N TYR A 172 12.04 -0.70 -3.82
CA TYR A 172 10.67 -0.93 -4.27
C TYR A 172 9.71 -0.75 -3.10
N LEU A 173 8.76 0.18 -3.22
CA LEU A 173 7.62 0.20 -2.32
C LEU A 173 6.69 -0.98 -2.64
N ALA A 174 6.56 -1.36 -3.92
CA ALA A 174 5.92 -2.62 -4.28
C ALA A 174 6.47 -3.31 -5.55
N ARG A 175 6.23 -4.63 -5.68
CA ARG A 175 6.57 -5.46 -6.84
C ARG A 175 5.51 -6.50 -7.19
#